data_AF-A0A8T4RR84-F1
#
_entry.id   AF-A0A8T4RR84-F1
#
_cell.length_a   1.000
_cell.length_b   1.000
_cell.length_c   1.000
_cell.angle_alpha   90.00
_cell.angle_beta   90.00
_cell.angle_gamma   90.00
#
_symmetry.space_group_name_H-M   'P 1'
#
loop_
_entity.id
_entity.type
_entity.pdbx_description
1 polymer ?
#
loop_
_entity_poly.entity_id
_entity_poly.type
_entity_poly.pdbx_seq_one_letter_code
_entity_poly.pdbx_strand_id
1 'polypeptide(L)'
;MMKKGLLIALLIFASIPTALAGLDGQCIIRQGACSNNEEEAILSATGASNAHVSMNTTFYGYKVCCPGTKIGSNCTDEYYRSQGTNSAFSTQILRLSGEKNAQVEEIHTQSGWNPYPNSTCLSTSSLITCEYRSSCQKDTYCVMKISNDTNAHVQSCEKAAYPISLCCSTFFEKETPGENPIPGFCRHKTQCLNSTKGSIFQNNPDNFQCVNDTQYTGNSYCELGNWTSRTKFVAMQMAQIAGSDPFTLFCDTRENTLNYVQYIVPGTGNTASSLLSGTNNFCVLNYNGKVIFGTTLNSDINSQDNHFIETLSTNGLSLQNCNVPANAEGRFAECGGSGGKVFYAKGLQAVIYSRDSAIGSFNPIIFSELQNQQQETVFTIIKKIIRRLSGTGPTEQALFISKLQMFDRLYVAQGSGKTVRGTLEGFQTKTAYVQYKGFGSLNICNYVKQYNGTENTNPSQTEAICEQDSEGFSVAVHGSSTSGIDPEEVWTDLTSSVQLS
;
A
#
# COMPACT_ATOMS: atom_id res chain seq x y z
N MET A 1 17.25 -49.33 -48.11
CA MET A 1 17.33 -50.26 -46.96
C MET A 1 17.05 -49.48 -45.68
N MET A 2 16.06 -49.95 -44.92
CA MET A 2 15.64 -49.59 -43.55
C MET A 2 15.28 -48.12 -43.21
N LYS A 3 13.96 -47.89 -43.23
CA LYS A 3 13.25 -46.81 -42.52
C LYS A 3 13.36 -47.04 -40.99
N LYS A 4 13.76 -46.01 -40.23
CA LYS A 4 13.52 -45.95 -38.78
C LYS A 4 12.25 -45.17 -38.53
N GLY A 5 11.20 -45.86 -38.09
CA GLY A 5 9.96 -45.28 -37.62
C GLY A 5 10.15 -44.73 -36.20
N LEU A 6 9.71 -43.49 -36.01
CA LEU A 6 9.61 -42.80 -34.74
C LEU A 6 8.32 -43.26 -34.06
N LEU A 7 8.45 -43.96 -32.92
CA LEU A 7 7.34 -44.40 -32.10
C LEU A 7 6.82 -43.20 -31.29
N ILE A 8 5.64 -42.69 -31.62
CA ILE A 8 4.94 -41.68 -30.83
C ILE A 8 4.15 -42.42 -29.74
N ALA A 9 4.60 -42.33 -28.50
CA ALA A 9 3.83 -42.77 -27.34
C ALA A 9 2.76 -41.71 -27.03
N LEU A 10 1.50 -42.06 -27.28
CA LEU A 10 0.33 -41.29 -26.85
C LEU A 10 0.20 -41.40 -25.32
N LEU A 11 0.62 -40.37 -24.59
CA LEU A 11 0.25 -40.17 -23.19
C LEU A 11 -1.17 -39.59 -23.15
N ILE A 12 -2.15 -40.45 -22.88
CA ILE A 12 -3.51 -40.07 -22.56
C ILE A 12 -3.47 -39.42 -21.16
N PHE A 13 -3.43 -38.10 -21.11
CA PHE A 13 -3.79 -37.36 -19.91
C PHE A 13 -5.30 -37.49 -19.71
N ALA A 14 -5.71 -38.41 -18.84
CA ALA A 14 -7.02 -38.35 -18.24
C ALA A 14 -7.07 -37.06 -17.41
N SER A 15 -7.78 -36.05 -17.91
CA SER A 15 -8.13 -34.86 -17.15
C SER A 15 -9.03 -35.27 -15.98
N ILE A 16 -8.44 -35.41 -14.80
CA ILE A 16 -9.21 -35.42 -13.56
C ILE A 16 -9.81 -34.01 -13.44
N PRO A 17 -11.14 -33.83 -13.43
CA PRO A 17 -11.72 -32.55 -13.11
C PRO A 17 -11.45 -32.28 -11.63
N THR A 18 -10.40 -31.53 -11.33
CA THR A 18 -10.26 -30.91 -10.02
C THR A 18 -11.33 -29.81 -9.95
N ALA A 19 -12.46 -30.14 -9.33
CA ALA A 19 -13.45 -29.16 -8.89
C ALA A 19 -12.79 -28.27 -7.83
N LEU A 20 -12.04 -27.27 -8.29
CA LEU A 20 -11.56 -26.15 -7.49
C LEU A 20 -12.66 -25.09 -7.53
N ALA A 21 -13.69 -25.28 -6.71
CA ALA A 21 -14.65 -24.23 -6.41
C ALA A 21 -13.93 -23.14 -5.60
N GLY A 22 -13.36 -22.16 -6.31
CA GLY A 22 -13.10 -20.86 -5.70
C GLY A 22 -14.45 -20.24 -5.33
N LEU A 23 -14.52 -19.59 -4.17
CA LEU A 23 -15.69 -18.84 -3.71
C LEU A 23 -15.89 -17.56 -4.56
N ASP A 24 -16.13 -17.72 -5.87
CA ASP A 24 -16.45 -16.63 -6.79
C ASP A 24 -17.96 -16.27 -6.76
N GLY A 25 -18.73 -16.88 -5.87
CA GLY A 25 -20.17 -16.70 -5.78
C GLY A 25 -20.58 -15.64 -4.75
N GLN A 26 -21.31 -14.62 -5.19
CA GLN A 26 -22.05 -13.73 -4.29
C GLN A 26 -23.15 -14.51 -3.57
N CYS A 27 -23.50 -14.11 -2.35
CA CYS A 27 -24.69 -14.65 -1.71
C CYS A 27 -25.95 -14.11 -2.41
N ILE A 28 -26.94 -14.98 -2.58
CA ILE A 28 -28.18 -14.64 -3.26
C ILE A 28 -29.35 -14.89 -2.32
N ILE A 29 -30.27 -13.91 -2.24
CA ILE A 29 -31.58 -14.11 -1.60
C ILE A 29 -32.58 -14.57 -2.65
N ARG A 30 -32.99 -15.85 -2.60
CA ARG A 30 -33.90 -16.45 -3.60
C ARG A 30 -35.06 -17.19 -2.96
N GLN A 31 -36.14 -17.36 -3.72
CA GLN A 31 -37.30 -18.14 -3.31
C GLN A 31 -37.03 -19.64 -3.49
N GLY A 32 -37.45 -20.46 -2.52
CA GLY A 32 -37.29 -21.92 -2.57
C GLY A 32 -36.02 -22.42 -1.88
N ALA A 33 -35.53 -23.59 -2.26
CA ALA A 33 -34.30 -24.15 -1.68
C ALA A 33 -33.04 -23.53 -2.30
N CYS A 34 -31.92 -23.61 -1.58
CA CYS A 34 -30.62 -23.40 -2.19
C CYS A 34 -30.29 -24.57 -3.15
N SER A 35 -29.48 -24.33 -4.18
CA SER A 35 -29.17 -25.28 -5.24
C SER A 35 -28.31 -26.42 -4.70
N ASN A 36 -28.53 -27.62 -5.26
CA ASN A 36 -27.91 -28.88 -4.81
C ASN A 36 -26.38 -28.91 -4.86
N ASN A 37 -25.75 -27.93 -5.51
CA ASN A 37 -24.32 -27.84 -5.67
C ASN A 37 -23.78 -26.74 -4.74
N GLU A 38 -23.61 -27.03 -3.43
CA GLU A 38 -22.72 -26.26 -2.53
C GLU A 38 -23.31 -25.04 -1.77
N GLU A 39 -24.63 -24.89 -1.66
CA GLU A 39 -25.22 -23.79 -0.87
C GLU A 39 -26.12 -24.29 0.27
N GLU A 40 -25.71 -24.07 1.51
CA GLU A 40 -26.60 -24.17 2.68
C GLU A 40 -27.25 -22.79 2.92
N ALA A 41 -28.54 -22.78 3.23
CA ALA A 41 -29.22 -21.53 3.59
C ALA A 41 -28.67 -21.03 4.93
N ILE A 42 -28.17 -19.79 4.99
CA ILE A 42 -27.67 -19.21 6.24
C ILE A 42 -28.76 -18.52 7.05
N LEU A 43 -29.82 -18.06 6.39
CA LEU A 43 -31.00 -17.46 7.00
C LEU A 43 -32.19 -17.71 6.07
N SER A 44 -33.41 -17.61 6.59
CA SER A 44 -34.60 -17.40 5.76
C SER A 44 -35.10 -15.95 5.86
N ALA A 45 -35.71 -15.44 4.80
CA ALA A 45 -36.16 -14.06 4.70
C ALA A 45 -37.61 -13.97 4.19
N THR A 46 -38.35 -12.95 4.61
CA THR A 46 -39.73 -12.67 4.14
C THR A 46 -39.81 -12.33 2.64
N GLY A 47 -38.71 -11.84 2.05
CA GLY A 47 -38.61 -11.46 0.64
C GLY A 47 -37.16 -11.21 0.22
N ALA A 48 -36.95 -10.84 -1.05
CA ALA A 48 -35.63 -10.46 -1.57
C ALA A 48 -35.23 -8.99 -1.27
N SER A 49 -36.16 -8.19 -0.75
CA SER A 49 -35.96 -6.78 -0.38
C SER A 49 -36.88 -6.40 0.77
N ASN A 50 -36.46 -5.44 1.59
CA ASN A 50 -37.23 -4.96 2.73
C ASN A 50 -37.69 -6.08 3.67
N ALA A 51 -36.83 -7.07 3.86
CA ALA A 51 -37.20 -8.32 4.50
C ALA A 51 -36.78 -8.37 5.97
N HIS A 52 -37.65 -8.95 6.79
CA HIS A 52 -37.27 -9.55 8.07
C HIS A 52 -36.63 -10.92 7.84
N VAL A 53 -35.78 -11.35 8.76
CA VAL A 53 -35.05 -12.63 8.69
C VAL A 53 -35.41 -13.58 9.83
N SER A 54 -35.01 -14.84 9.68
CA SER A 54 -35.08 -15.87 10.72
C SER A 54 -33.87 -16.79 10.65
N MET A 55 -33.35 -17.16 11.83
CA MET A 55 -32.31 -18.19 11.98
C MET A 55 -32.83 -19.58 11.62
N ASN A 56 -34.14 -19.81 11.73
CA ASN A 56 -34.74 -21.01 11.20
C ASN A 56 -34.84 -20.89 9.68
N THR A 57 -33.94 -21.58 8.99
CA THR A 57 -33.82 -21.56 7.53
C THR A 57 -35.04 -22.11 6.82
N THR A 58 -36.00 -22.74 7.51
CA THR A 58 -37.27 -23.24 6.92
C THR A 58 -38.46 -22.30 7.12
N PHE A 59 -38.33 -21.27 7.97
CA PHE A 59 -39.45 -20.45 8.41
C PHE A 59 -40.07 -19.62 7.28
N TYR A 60 -39.26 -18.99 6.44
CA TYR A 60 -39.74 -18.22 5.29
C TYR A 60 -39.43 -18.87 3.94
N GLY A 61 -40.18 -18.46 2.90
CA GLY A 61 -40.02 -18.97 1.54
C GLY A 61 -38.75 -18.52 0.82
N TYR A 62 -38.13 -17.40 1.21
CA TYR A 62 -36.84 -16.97 0.68
C TYR A 62 -35.69 -17.44 1.57
N LYS A 63 -34.56 -17.78 0.95
CA LYS A 63 -33.33 -18.21 1.61
C LYS A 63 -32.19 -17.28 1.23
N VAL A 64 -31.35 -16.98 2.19
CA VAL A 64 -30.04 -16.38 1.95
C VAL A 64 -29.08 -17.53 1.71
N CYS A 65 -28.67 -17.72 0.45
CA CYS A 65 -27.79 -18.81 0.06
C CYS A 65 -26.40 -18.27 -0.25
N CYS A 66 -25.38 -18.87 0.37
CA CYS A 66 -23.99 -18.44 0.26
C CYS A 66 -23.10 -19.67 -0.06
N PRO A 67 -22.47 -19.72 -1.25
CA PRO A 67 -21.64 -20.86 -1.64
C PRO A 67 -20.54 -21.16 -0.63
N GLY A 68 -20.29 -22.45 -0.35
CA GLY A 68 -19.18 -22.92 0.49
C GLY A 68 -19.19 -22.42 1.95
N THR A 69 -20.33 -21.91 2.42
CA THR A 69 -20.51 -21.44 3.80
C THR A 69 -21.64 -22.18 4.51
N LYS A 70 -21.60 -22.20 5.84
CA LYS A 70 -22.61 -22.81 6.72
C LYS A 70 -22.93 -21.87 7.88
N ILE A 71 -24.09 -22.07 8.54
CA ILE A 71 -24.34 -21.42 9.83
C ILE A 71 -23.41 -22.05 10.87
N GLY A 72 -22.59 -21.23 11.49
CA GLY A 72 -21.84 -21.66 12.68
C GLY A 72 -22.80 -21.84 13.86
N SER A 73 -22.76 -22.98 14.54
CA SER A 73 -23.57 -23.22 15.74
C SER A 73 -23.13 -22.36 16.94
N ASN A 74 -21.91 -21.82 16.89
CA ASN A 74 -21.36 -20.93 17.91
C ASN A 74 -20.62 -19.77 17.24
N CYS A 75 -20.88 -18.56 17.73
CA CYS A 75 -20.07 -17.38 17.44
C CYS A 75 -18.88 -17.33 18.40
N THR A 76 -17.99 -18.30 18.30
CA THR A 76 -16.73 -18.23 19.05
C THR A 76 -15.83 -17.23 18.36
N ASP A 77 -15.46 -16.17 19.08
CA ASP A 77 -14.48 -15.20 18.62
C ASP A 77 -13.20 -15.90 18.11
N GLU A 78 -12.63 -15.29 17.08
CA GLU A 78 -11.46 -15.62 16.25
C GLU A 78 -10.22 -16.18 16.98
N TYR A 79 -10.22 -16.16 18.31
CA TYR A 79 -9.06 -16.38 19.18
C TYR A 79 -8.79 -17.86 19.56
N TYR A 80 -9.76 -18.78 19.44
CA TYR A 80 -9.63 -20.15 20.00
C TYR A 80 -9.16 -21.24 19.03
N ARG A 81 -8.19 -20.94 18.15
CA ARG A 81 -7.51 -21.97 17.33
C ARG A 81 -6.04 -22.20 17.65
N SER A 82 -5.56 -21.76 18.81
CA SER A 82 -4.24 -22.13 19.33
C SER A 82 -4.08 -23.62 19.72
N GLN A 83 -5.07 -24.48 19.43
CA GLN A 83 -5.15 -25.87 19.95
C GLN A 83 -5.34 -26.97 18.87
N GLY A 84 -5.09 -26.69 17.59
CA GLY A 84 -4.82 -27.76 16.60
C GLY A 84 -5.97 -28.71 16.21
N THR A 85 -7.24 -28.29 16.30
CA THR A 85 -8.38 -29.10 15.82
C THR A 85 -8.92 -28.59 14.48
N ASN A 86 -9.31 -29.50 13.58
CA ASN A 86 -9.85 -29.23 12.22
C ASN A 86 -11.24 -28.53 12.19
N SER A 87 -11.56 -27.67 13.15
CA SER A 87 -12.81 -26.90 13.21
C SER A 87 -12.97 -25.88 12.08
N ALA A 88 -14.17 -25.68 11.56
CA ALA A 88 -14.44 -24.61 10.60
C ALA A 88 -14.21 -23.22 11.24
N PHE A 89 -13.72 -22.24 10.47
CA PHE A 89 -13.63 -20.85 10.95
C PHE A 89 -15.04 -20.27 11.01
N SER A 90 -15.35 -19.48 12.03
CA SER A 90 -16.64 -18.82 12.17
C SER A 90 -16.45 -17.33 12.48
N THR A 91 -17.17 -16.46 11.77
CA THR A 91 -17.21 -15.03 12.06
C THR A 91 -18.64 -14.59 12.33
N GLN A 92 -18.83 -13.70 13.29
CA GLN A 92 -20.13 -13.09 13.54
C GLN A 92 -20.44 -12.13 12.39
N ILE A 93 -21.63 -12.27 11.81
CA ILE A 93 -22.00 -11.45 10.64
C ILE A 93 -23.14 -10.48 10.91
N LEU A 94 -24.05 -10.79 11.84
CA LEU A 94 -25.22 -9.97 12.18
C LEU A 94 -25.69 -10.31 13.60
N ARG A 95 -26.48 -9.42 14.21
CA ARG A 95 -27.32 -9.76 15.36
C ARG A 95 -28.80 -9.53 15.04
N LEU A 96 -29.67 -10.34 15.64
CA LEU A 96 -31.09 -10.41 15.32
C LEU A 96 -31.96 -10.14 16.54
N SER A 97 -32.98 -9.30 16.39
CA SER A 97 -33.89 -8.93 17.48
C SER A 97 -34.68 -10.12 18.05
N GLY A 98 -34.79 -11.22 17.29
CA GLY A 98 -35.39 -12.49 17.69
C GLY A 98 -34.90 -13.65 16.81
N GLU A 99 -35.36 -14.88 17.08
CA GLU A 99 -35.04 -16.04 16.22
C GLU A 99 -35.88 -16.07 14.93
N LYS A 100 -37.03 -15.39 14.95
CA LYS A 100 -38.03 -15.33 13.88
C LYS A 100 -38.51 -13.90 13.73
N ASN A 101 -38.90 -13.53 12.50
CA ASN A 101 -39.38 -12.19 12.17
C ASN A 101 -38.46 -11.06 12.66
N ALA A 102 -37.16 -11.32 12.64
CA ALA A 102 -36.19 -10.45 13.24
C ALA A 102 -35.79 -9.32 12.30
N GLN A 103 -35.55 -8.16 12.90
CA GLN A 103 -34.74 -7.11 12.33
C GLN A 103 -33.29 -7.39 12.65
N VAL A 104 -32.40 -6.80 11.87
CA VAL A 104 -30.96 -7.00 12.01
C VAL A 104 -30.29 -5.75 12.55
N GLU A 105 -29.15 -5.93 13.19
CA GLU A 105 -28.23 -4.85 13.52
C GLU A 105 -26.80 -5.23 13.10
N GLU A 106 -26.03 -4.20 12.82
CA GLU A 106 -24.59 -4.24 12.61
C GLU A 106 -23.85 -4.62 13.91
N ILE A 107 -22.73 -5.33 13.76
CA ILE A 107 -21.86 -5.66 14.90
C ILE A 107 -20.98 -4.45 15.20
N HIS A 108 -21.35 -3.68 16.22
CA HIS A 108 -20.52 -2.62 16.75
C HIS A 108 -19.51 -3.15 17.78
N THR A 109 -18.26 -2.69 17.68
CA THR A 109 -17.20 -2.95 18.67
C THR A 109 -17.16 -1.90 19.79
N GLN A 110 -18.00 -0.87 19.73
CA GLN A 110 -18.01 0.21 20.71
C GLN A 110 -18.77 -0.18 21.99
N SER A 111 -18.19 0.15 23.15
CA SER A 111 -18.77 -0.15 24.46
C SER A 111 -20.01 0.71 24.77
N GLY A 112 -21.03 0.11 25.37
CA GLY A 112 -22.21 0.83 25.90
C GLY A 112 -23.53 0.66 25.12
N TRP A 113 -23.53 -0.12 24.04
CA TRP A 113 -24.77 -0.50 23.35
C TRP A 113 -25.39 -1.75 23.96
N ASN A 114 -26.72 -1.84 23.95
CA ASN A 114 -27.49 -3.05 24.27
C ASN A 114 -27.79 -3.79 22.96
N PRO A 115 -26.88 -4.65 22.49
CA PRO A 115 -27.06 -5.31 21.21
C PRO A 115 -28.19 -6.35 21.27
N TYR A 116 -28.79 -6.63 20.13
CA TYR A 116 -29.70 -7.73 19.91
C TYR A 116 -29.08 -9.06 20.38
N PRO A 117 -29.88 -9.93 21.04
CA PRO A 117 -29.35 -11.08 21.78
C PRO A 117 -28.92 -12.24 20.88
N ASN A 118 -29.43 -12.32 19.66
CA ASN A 118 -29.24 -13.49 18.81
C ASN A 118 -28.14 -13.23 17.78
N SER A 119 -27.00 -13.89 17.93
CA SER A 119 -25.86 -13.74 17.02
C SER A 119 -25.96 -14.72 15.86
N THR A 120 -25.81 -14.23 14.63
CA THR A 120 -25.69 -15.08 13.44
C THR A 120 -24.24 -15.17 13.03
N CYS A 121 -23.77 -16.40 12.82
CA CYS A 121 -22.39 -16.66 12.42
C CYS A 121 -22.29 -17.39 11.10
N LEU A 122 -21.32 -16.94 10.30
CA LEU A 122 -20.95 -17.56 9.04
C LEU A 122 -19.71 -18.41 9.26
N SER A 123 -19.78 -19.67 8.85
CA SER A 123 -18.68 -20.62 8.99
C SER A 123 -18.21 -21.16 7.64
N THR A 124 -16.89 -21.23 7.45
CA THR A 124 -16.27 -21.76 6.22
C THR A 124 -15.05 -22.63 6.54
N SER A 125 -14.60 -23.41 5.55
CA SER A 125 -13.35 -24.19 5.66
C SER A 125 -12.08 -23.32 5.67
N SER A 126 -12.20 -22.05 5.30
CA SER A 126 -11.13 -21.06 5.22
C SER A 126 -11.36 -19.95 6.26
N LEU A 127 -10.34 -19.18 6.61
CA LEU A 127 -10.56 -18.02 7.47
C LEU A 127 -11.53 -17.07 6.76
N ILE A 128 -12.51 -16.54 7.47
CA ILE A 128 -13.49 -15.61 6.93
C ILE A 128 -13.55 -14.37 7.81
N THR A 129 -13.49 -13.19 7.19
CA THR A 129 -13.71 -11.90 7.84
C THR A 129 -14.82 -11.18 7.12
N CYS A 130 -15.63 -10.43 7.88
CA CYS A 130 -16.73 -9.65 7.34
C CYS A 130 -16.70 -8.23 7.87
N GLU A 131 -17.07 -7.28 7.03
CA GLU A 131 -17.08 -5.85 7.33
C GLU A 131 -18.30 -5.17 6.70
N TYR A 132 -18.77 -4.08 7.32
CA TYR A 132 -19.88 -3.29 6.83
C TYR A 132 -19.35 -2.09 6.04
N ARG A 133 -19.82 -1.91 4.80
CA ARG A 133 -19.37 -0.85 3.88
C ARG A 133 -20.50 -0.33 3.00
N SER A 134 -20.33 0.83 2.39
CA SER A 134 -21.28 1.31 1.38
C SER A 134 -21.34 0.44 0.12
N SER A 135 -20.22 -0.19 -0.24
CA SER A 135 -20.10 -1.13 -1.35
C SER A 135 -18.98 -2.14 -1.10
N CYS A 136 -19.18 -3.38 -1.54
CA CYS A 136 -18.15 -4.41 -1.49
C CYS A 136 -17.05 -4.17 -2.53
N GLN A 137 -15.81 -4.49 -2.16
CA GLN A 137 -14.65 -4.39 -3.04
C GLN A 137 -14.65 -5.55 -4.04
N LYS A 138 -13.82 -5.47 -5.08
CA LYS A 138 -13.67 -6.52 -6.10
C LYS A 138 -13.34 -7.90 -5.52
N ASP A 139 -12.63 -7.93 -4.39
CA ASP A 139 -12.14 -9.14 -3.73
C ASP A 139 -12.92 -9.45 -2.43
N THR A 140 -14.13 -8.91 -2.30
CA THR A 140 -15.10 -9.34 -1.28
C THR A 140 -16.40 -9.73 -1.96
N TYR A 141 -17.15 -10.64 -1.36
CA TYR A 141 -18.51 -10.93 -1.78
C TYR A 141 -19.50 -10.29 -0.83
N CYS A 142 -20.59 -9.80 -1.38
CA CYS A 142 -21.69 -9.26 -0.61
C CYS A 142 -22.54 -10.42 -0.08
N VAL A 143 -22.79 -10.44 1.23
CA VAL A 143 -23.70 -11.39 1.87
C VAL A 143 -25.14 -10.91 1.80
N MET A 144 -25.36 -9.66 2.20
CA MET A 144 -26.62 -8.94 2.07
C MET A 144 -26.39 -7.45 2.30
N LYS A 145 -27.44 -6.64 2.07
CA LYS A 145 -27.45 -5.23 2.45
C LYS A 145 -28.48 -4.97 3.55
N ILE A 146 -28.20 -4.02 4.42
CA ILE A 146 -29.05 -3.62 5.54
C ILE A 146 -29.42 -2.13 5.46
N SER A 147 -30.65 -1.80 5.84
CA SER A 147 -31.20 -0.44 5.67
C SER A 147 -30.58 0.60 6.60
N ASN A 148 -30.06 0.17 7.76
CA ASN A 148 -29.48 1.01 8.80
C ASN A 148 -28.56 0.18 9.71
N ASP A 149 -27.89 0.82 10.68
CA ASP A 149 -27.03 0.19 11.69
C ASP A 149 -27.81 -0.69 12.71
N THR A 150 -29.02 -0.27 13.11
CA THR A 150 -29.93 -1.01 13.98
C THR A 150 -31.35 -1.04 13.43
N ASN A 151 -32.19 -1.94 13.95
CA ASN A 151 -33.59 -2.07 13.56
C ASN A 151 -33.77 -2.22 12.04
N ALA A 152 -32.78 -2.85 11.39
CA ALA A 152 -32.62 -2.82 9.97
C ALA A 152 -33.36 -3.97 9.29
N HIS A 153 -33.80 -3.70 8.06
CA HIS A 153 -34.33 -4.70 7.15
C HIS A 153 -33.20 -5.18 6.25
N VAL A 154 -33.31 -6.39 5.71
CA VAL A 154 -32.33 -6.94 4.77
C VAL A 154 -32.82 -6.89 3.33
N GLN A 155 -31.89 -6.84 2.40
CA GLN A 155 -32.15 -7.05 0.98
C GLN A 155 -31.02 -7.78 0.27
N SER A 156 -31.33 -8.31 -0.91
CA SER A 156 -30.33 -8.90 -1.81
C SER A 156 -29.29 -7.87 -2.26
N CYS A 157 -28.06 -8.32 -2.42
CA CYS A 157 -26.92 -7.51 -2.87
C CYS A 157 -27.12 -6.91 -4.27
N GLU A 158 -27.89 -7.57 -5.13
CA GLU A 158 -28.25 -7.10 -6.48
C GLU A 158 -29.16 -5.86 -6.46
N LYS A 159 -29.76 -5.52 -5.30
CA LYS A 159 -30.58 -4.32 -5.14
C LYS A 159 -29.73 -3.17 -4.63
N ALA A 160 -29.97 -1.97 -5.17
CA ALA A 160 -29.21 -0.78 -4.82
C ALA A 160 -29.80 0.03 -3.65
N ALA A 161 -30.96 -0.35 -3.11
CA ALA A 161 -31.75 0.55 -2.25
C ALA A 161 -31.17 0.81 -0.85
N TYR A 162 -30.33 -0.08 -0.29
CA TYR A 162 -29.85 0.00 1.08
C TYR A 162 -28.38 0.42 1.12
N PRO A 163 -28.02 1.35 2.04
CA PRO A 163 -26.72 2.03 2.02
C PRO A 163 -25.59 1.18 2.59
N ILE A 164 -25.88 0.14 3.36
CA ILE A 164 -24.86 -0.67 4.05
C ILE A 164 -24.86 -2.07 3.46
N SER A 165 -23.69 -2.54 3.04
CA SER A 165 -23.40 -3.87 2.51
C SER A 165 -22.55 -4.63 3.53
N LEU A 166 -22.96 -5.84 3.88
CA LEU A 166 -22.15 -6.79 4.62
C LEU A 166 -21.24 -7.51 3.62
N CYS A 167 -19.96 -7.17 3.65
CA CYS A 167 -18.95 -7.65 2.72
C CYS A 167 -18.02 -8.64 3.41
N CYS A 168 -17.92 -9.86 2.89
CA CYS A 168 -17.06 -10.89 3.46
C CYS A 168 -15.92 -11.26 2.50
N SER A 169 -14.79 -11.64 3.08
CA SER A 169 -13.64 -12.21 2.38
C SER A 169 -13.21 -13.50 3.05
N THR A 170 -12.85 -14.50 2.24
CA THR A 170 -12.18 -15.69 2.72
C THR A 170 -10.69 -15.63 2.45
N PHE A 171 -9.88 -16.25 3.31
CA PHE A 171 -8.44 -16.32 3.17
C PHE A 171 -7.99 -17.77 3.13
N PHE A 172 -7.09 -18.06 2.20
CA PHE A 172 -6.43 -19.34 2.07
C PHE A 172 -5.39 -19.49 3.17
N GLU A 173 -5.47 -20.59 3.92
CA GLU A 173 -4.38 -20.99 4.78
C GLU A 173 -3.16 -21.35 3.93
N LYS A 174 -2.01 -20.83 4.32
CA LYS A 174 -0.71 -21.11 3.72
C LYS A 174 0.26 -21.39 4.86
N GLU A 175 1.36 -22.03 4.54
CA GLU A 175 2.47 -22.27 5.48
C GLU A 175 3.76 -21.71 4.88
N THR A 176 4.65 -21.15 5.71
CA THR A 176 5.99 -20.74 5.24
C THR A 176 6.77 -21.97 4.78
N PRO A 177 7.55 -21.89 3.68
CA PRO A 177 8.50 -22.95 3.33
C PRO A 177 9.58 -23.09 4.42
N GLY A 178 9.88 -24.31 4.89
CA GLY A 178 10.97 -24.58 5.84
C GLY A 178 10.71 -25.77 6.77
N GLU A 179 11.70 -26.12 7.59
CA GLU A 179 11.61 -27.23 8.56
C GLU A 179 10.61 -26.97 9.71
N ASN A 180 10.21 -25.71 9.91
CA ASN A 180 9.20 -25.29 10.88
C ASN A 180 8.19 -24.34 10.20
N PRO A 181 7.22 -24.87 9.43
CA PRO A 181 6.22 -24.06 8.76
C PRO A 181 5.38 -23.26 9.76
N ILE A 182 5.29 -21.95 9.56
CA ILE A 182 4.40 -21.07 10.32
C ILE A 182 3.09 -20.92 9.52
N PRO A 183 1.93 -21.27 10.08
CA PRO A 183 0.65 -21.11 9.42
C PRO A 183 0.26 -19.62 9.38
N GLY A 184 -0.33 -19.21 8.26
CA GLY A 184 -0.86 -17.87 8.05
C GLY A 184 -1.91 -17.86 6.94
N PHE A 185 -2.47 -16.69 6.65
CA PHE A 185 -3.61 -16.56 5.75
C PHE A 185 -3.31 -15.61 4.58
N CYS A 186 -3.70 -15.98 3.37
CA CYS A 186 -3.54 -15.13 2.19
C CYS A 186 -4.92 -14.87 1.58
N ARG A 187 -5.23 -13.64 1.17
CA ARG A 187 -6.51 -13.36 0.50
C ARG A 187 -6.60 -14.05 -0.85
N HIS A 188 -5.47 -14.12 -1.57
CA HIS A 188 -5.30 -14.86 -2.81
C HIS A 188 -4.24 -15.96 -2.65
N LYS A 189 -4.39 -17.08 -3.37
CA LYS A 189 -3.40 -18.20 -3.34
C LYS A 189 -1.98 -17.76 -3.73
N THR A 190 -1.89 -16.73 -4.57
CA THR A 190 -0.64 -16.14 -5.05
C THR A 190 0.00 -15.15 -4.08
N GLN A 191 -0.72 -14.71 -3.02
CA GLN A 191 -0.19 -13.76 -2.04
C GLN A 191 0.69 -14.42 -0.96
N CYS A 192 1.47 -13.58 -0.27
CA CYS A 192 2.31 -13.95 0.88
C CYS A 192 1.50 -14.00 2.19
N LEU A 193 1.98 -14.81 3.14
CA LEU A 193 1.33 -15.22 4.40
C LEU A 193 1.02 -14.07 5.38
N ASN A 194 -0.23 -13.89 5.78
CA ASN A 194 -0.64 -13.05 6.93
C ASN A 194 -0.49 -13.84 8.24
N SER A 195 0.41 -13.45 9.15
CA SER A 195 0.60 -14.15 10.44
C SER A 195 -0.61 -13.94 11.37
N THR A 196 -1.12 -15.01 11.98
CA THR A 196 -2.20 -14.95 13.01
C THR A 196 -1.74 -14.49 14.38
N LYS A 197 -0.44 -14.50 14.63
CA LYS A 197 0.15 -13.97 15.86
C LYS A 197 0.80 -12.65 15.48
N GLY A 198 0.12 -11.53 15.70
CA GLY A 198 0.77 -10.23 15.65
C GLY A 198 1.91 -10.20 16.66
N SER A 199 3.15 -10.46 16.19
CA SER A 199 4.45 -10.33 16.88
C SER A 199 5.53 -11.10 16.08
N ILE A 200 6.72 -10.62 15.70
CA ILE A 200 7.45 -9.37 16.05
C ILE A 200 8.64 -9.02 15.11
N PHE A 201 8.92 -9.73 13.98
CA PHE A 201 10.10 -9.42 13.13
C PHE A 201 9.76 -8.89 11.72
N GLN A 202 8.92 -7.85 11.74
CA GLN A 202 8.97 -6.65 10.88
C GLN A 202 8.59 -6.79 9.39
N ASN A 203 7.30 -6.59 9.11
CA ASN A 203 6.89 -5.85 7.92
C ASN A 203 6.06 -4.66 8.42
N ASN A 204 6.73 -3.60 8.87
CA ASN A 204 6.14 -2.61 9.77
C ASN A 204 5.94 -1.20 9.18
N PRO A 205 4.76 -0.60 9.42
CA PRO A 205 4.70 0.82 9.82
C PRO A 205 3.82 1.13 11.06
N ASP A 206 3.37 0.10 11.79
CA ASP A 206 3.23 0.00 13.27
C ASP A 206 2.28 -1.14 13.68
N ASN A 207 2.63 -2.37 13.27
CA ASN A 207 2.03 -3.70 13.41
C ASN A 207 1.08 -4.16 12.29
N PHE A 208 1.05 -3.48 11.14
CA PHE A 208 0.25 -3.90 9.98
C PHE A 208 1.10 -4.58 8.92
N GLN A 209 0.72 -5.79 8.51
CA GLN A 209 1.31 -6.44 7.36
C GLN A 209 0.89 -5.74 6.06
N CYS A 210 1.84 -5.57 5.13
CA CYS A 210 1.55 -5.19 3.76
C CYS A 210 0.91 -6.39 3.05
N VAL A 211 -0.41 -6.33 2.85
CA VAL A 211 -1.19 -7.45 2.28
C VAL A 211 -1.64 -7.16 0.85
N ASN A 212 -2.22 -5.97 0.63
CA ASN A 212 -2.74 -5.60 -0.68
C ASN A 212 -1.88 -4.50 -1.28
N ASP A 213 -1.41 -4.70 -2.51
CA ASP A 213 -0.82 -3.63 -3.29
C ASP A 213 -1.77 -2.43 -3.27
N THR A 214 -1.22 -1.22 -3.17
CA THR A 214 -1.97 0.05 -3.03
C THR A 214 -2.50 0.38 -1.65
N GLN A 215 -2.46 -0.55 -0.67
CA GLN A 215 -2.71 -0.23 0.74
C GLN A 215 -1.68 0.78 1.22
N TYR A 216 -2.11 1.73 2.04
CA TYR A 216 -1.18 2.63 2.71
C TYR A 216 -1.65 3.02 4.11
N THR A 217 -0.69 3.43 4.94
CA THR A 217 -0.92 4.07 6.24
C THR A 217 0.19 5.10 6.47
N GLY A 218 -0.16 6.34 6.75
CA GLY A 218 0.82 7.43 6.83
C GLY A 218 1.66 7.52 5.55
N ASN A 219 2.98 7.51 5.70
CA ASN A 219 3.95 7.50 4.61
C ASN A 219 4.23 6.09 4.06
N SER A 220 3.60 5.04 4.57
CA SER A 220 3.93 3.67 4.19
C SER A 220 2.95 3.16 3.16
N TYR A 221 3.44 2.60 2.07
CA TYR A 221 2.71 2.07 0.93
C TYR A 221 3.07 0.61 0.72
N CYS A 222 2.06 -0.21 0.47
CA CYS A 222 2.25 -1.62 0.20
C CYS A 222 2.50 -1.85 -1.29
N GLU A 223 3.71 -2.28 -1.62
CA GLU A 223 4.18 -2.57 -2.98
C GLU A 223 4.74 -4.00 -3.02
N LEU A 224 4.06 -4.88 -3.75
CA LEU A 224 4.43 -6.28 -3.97
C LEU A 224 4.62 -7.06 -2.65
N GLY A 225 3.78 -6.78 -1.66
CA GLY A 225 3.87 -7.40 -0.33
C GLY A 225 4.96 -6.84 0.59
N ASN A 226 5.67 -5.79 0.18
CA ASN A 226 6.64 -5.07 1.02
C ASN A 226 6.20 -3.62 1.27
N TRP A 227 6.49 -3.11 2.47
CA TRP A 227 6.30 -1.69 2.75
C TRP A 227 7.38 -0.84 2.06
N THR A 228 6.94 0.23 1.43
CA THR A 228 7.79 1.28 0.86
C THR A 228 7.25 2.66 1.21
N SER A 229 8.06 3.71 1.09
CA SER A 229 7.64 5.09 1.35
C SER A 229 6.73 5.60 0.23
N ARG A 230 5.56 6.19 0.52
CA ARG A 230 4.70 6.88 -0.46
C ARG A 230 5.43 8.06 -1.07
N THR A 231 6.25 8.74 -0.27
CA THR A 231 7.07 9.87 -0.70
C THR A 231 8.11 9.45 -1.75
N LYS A 232 8.48 8.17 -1.82
CA LYS A 232 9.28 7.59 -2.92
C LYS A 232 8.68 7.89 -4.28
N PHE A 233 7.37 7.74 -4.44
CA PHE A 233 6.72 7.97 -5.74
C PHE A 233 6.73 9.44 -6.14
N VAL A 234 6.67 10.36 -5.17
CA VAL A 234 6.86 11.80 -5.41
C VAL A 234 8.29 12.07 -5.87
N ALA A 235 9.28 11.54 -5.15
CA ALA A 235 10.70 11.70 -5.48
C ALA A 235 11.03 11.15 -6.88
N MET A 236 10.50 9.98 -7.23
CA MET A 236 10.67 9.36 -8.54
C MET A 236 10.09 10.25 -9.65
N GLN A 237 8.90 10.79 -9.45
CA GLN A 237 8.28 11.68 -10.43
C GLN A 237 9.09 12.97 -10.61
N MET A 238 9.64 13.53 -9.53
CA MET A 238 10.53 14.69 -9.58
C MET A 238 11.86 14.41 -10.31
N ALA A 239 12.50 13.28 -10.02
CA ALA A 239 13.71 12.88 -10.73
C ALA A 239 13.46 12.67 -12.23
N GLN A 240 12.25 12.25 -12.61
CA GLN A 240 11.86 12.14 -14.01
C GLN A 240 11.58 13.52 -14.65
N ILE A 241 10.97 14.46 -13.92
CA ILE A 241 10.79 15.85 -14.38
C ILE A 241 12.13 16.48 -14.72
N ALA A 242 13.14 16.27 -13.87
CA ALA A 242 14.49 16.79 -14.10
C ALA A 242 15.23 16.12 -15.27
N GLY A 243 14.84 14.89 -15.64
CA GLY A 243 15.44 14.20 -16.77
C GLY A 243 16.94 13.98 -16.60
N SER A 244 17.71 14.43 -17.58
CA SER A 244 19.17 14.41 -17.57
C SER A 244 19.83 15.74 -17.18
N ASP A 245 19.07 16.82 -17.04
CA ASP A 245 19.71 18.13 -16.81
C ASP A 245 20.20 18.26 -15.36
N PRO A 246 20.97 19.30 -15.03
CA PRO A 246 21.43 19.51 -13.67
C PRO A 246 20.28 19.79 -12.70
N PHE A 247 20.30 19.12 -11.55
CA PHE A 247 19.28 19.30 -10.51
C PHE A 247 19.76 18.90 -9.12
N THR A 248 19.01 19.33 -8.12
CA THR A 248 19.07 18.81 -6.75
C THR A 248 17.67 18.41 -6.30
N LEU A 249 17.50 17.18 -5.83
CA LEU A 249 16.29 16.67 -5.21
C LEU A 249 16.61 16.30 -3.77
N PHE A 250 15.87 16.86 -2.83
CA PHE A 250 16.01 16.57 -1.41
C PHE A 250 14.65 16.20 -0.84
N CYS A 251 14.57 15.08 -0.12
CA CYS A 251 13.36 14.68 0.60
C CYS A 251 13.68 14.36 2.05
N ASP A 252 12.89 14.89 2.98
CA ASP A 252 13.01 14.69 4.42
C ASP A 252 11.69 15.06 5.09
N THR A 253 11.68 15.17 6.41
CA THR A 253 10.62 15.79 7.19
C THR A 253 10.34 17.21 6.72
N ARG A 254 9.14 17.68 7.07
CA ARG A 254 8.67 19.04 6.75
C ARG A 254 9.62 20.11 7.30
N GLU A 255 10.10 19.92 8.52
CA GLU A 255 10.95 20.85 9.27
C GLU A 255 12.32 21.02 8.60
N ASN A 256 12.86 19.94 8.01
CA ASN A 256 14.15 19.95 7.34
C ASN A 256 14.06 20.39 5.87
N THR A 257 12.89 20.20 5.24
CA THR A 257 12.72 20.43 3.80
C THR A 257 12.14 21.80 3.46
N LEU A 258 11.25 22.34 4.29
CA LEU A 258 10.53 23.58 4.01
C LEU A 258 11.12 24.76 4.79
N ASN A 259 11.61 25.77 4.07
CA ASN A 259 12.24 26.94 4.67
C ASN A 259 11.31 27.80 5.56
N TYR A 260 10.00 27.84 5.25
CA TYR A 260 9.06 28.73 5.92
C TYR A 260 7.67 28.09 6.07
N VAL A 261 7.32 27.65 7.28
CA VAL A 261 6.00 27.06 7.59
C VAL A 261 5.22 27.80 8.68
N GLN A 262 5.79 28.85 9.26
CA GLN A 262 5.17 29.61 10.35
C GLN A 262 4.38 30.84 9.89
N TYR A 263 4.10 30.97 8.59
CA TYR A 263 3.27 32.05 8.06
C TYR A 263 1.78 31.75 8.27
N ILE A 264 0.99 32.79 8.46
CA ILE A 264 -0.47 32.69 8.55
C ILE A 264 -1.04 32.52 7.15
N VAL A 265 -1.84 31.47 6.96
CA VAL A 265 -2.52 31.23 5.69
C VAL A 265 -3.75 32.16 5.61
N PRO A 266 -3.84 33.04 4.59
CA PRO A 266 -4.95 33.97 4.45
C PRO A 266 -6.30 33.24 4.41
N GLY A 267 -7.27 33.74 5.17
CA GLY A 267 -8.62 33.18 5.22
C GLY A 267 -8.83 32.04 6.22
N THR A 268 -7.77 31.40 6.72
CA THR A 268 -7.89 30.31 7.71
C THR A 268 -7.61 30.77 9.13
N GLY A 269 -6.80 31.81 9.31
CA GLY A 269 -6.32 32.25 10.63
C GLY A 269 -5.29 31.31 11.28
N ASN A 270 -4.90 30.24 10.58
CA ASN A 270 -3.99 29.21 11.05
C ASN A 270 -2.60 29.35 10.41
N THR A 271 -1.57 28.81 11.07
CA THR A 271 -0.22 28.72 10.46
C THR A 271 -0.17 27.61 9.44
N ALA A 272 0.65 27.74 8.39
CA ALA A 272 0.83 26.68 7.40
C ALA A 272 1.26 25.36 8.06
N SER A 273 2.13 25.40 9.08
CA SER A 273 2.54 24.21 9.84
C SER A 273 1.37 23.45 10.46
N SER A 274 0.36 24.14 11.01
CA SER A 274 -0.82 23.47 11.56
C SER A 274 -1.67 22.79 10.48
N LEU A 275 -1.81 23.43 9.31
CA LEU A 275 -2.57 22.91 8.17
C LEU A 275 -1.85 21.75 7.46
N LEU A 276 -0.52 21.69 7.58
CA LEU A 276 0.33 20.61 7.06
C LEU A 276 0.52 19.45 8.06
N SER A 277 -0.35 19.28 9.05
CA SER A 277 -0.26 18.17 10.02
C SER A 277 -0.67 16.82 9.43
N GLY A 278 -1.51 16.83 8.39
CA GLY A 278 -1.95 15.64 7.65
C GLY A 278 -1.04 15.22 6.50
N THR A 279 0.21 15.67 6.47
CA THR A 279 1.18 15.36 5.39
C THR A 279 2.33 14.50 5.88
N ASN A 280 2.95 13.78 4.96
CA ASN A 280 4.15 13.00 5.21
C ASN A 280 5.42 13.81 4.88
N ASN A 281 6.54 13.13 4.60
CA ASN A 281 7.77 13.75 4.14
C ASN A 281 7.53 14.61 2.89
N PHE A 282 8.35 15.64 2.75
CA PHE A 282 8.34 16.53 1.60
C PHE A 282 9.54 16.22 0.73
N CYS A 283 9.37 16.40 -0.58
CA CYS A 283 10.45 16.46 -1.54
C CYS A 283 10.50 17.85 -2.14
N VAL A 284 11.70 18.40 -2.32
CA VAL A 284 11.97 19.65 -3.03
C VAL A 284 12.97 19.37 -4.14
N LEU A 285 12.58 19.72 -5.36
CA LEU A 285 13.40 19.67 -6.55
C LEU A 285 13.76 21.10 -6.97
N ASN A 286 15.06 21.36 -7.09
CA ASN A 286 15.61 22.52 -7.77
C ASN A 286 16.18 22.09 -9.12
N TYR A 287 15.60 22.60 -10.21
CA TYR A 287 15.96 22.24 -11.57
C TYR A 287 15.69 23.43 -12.50
N ASN A 288 16.67 23.79 -13.34
CA ASN A 288 16.57 24.92 -14.27
C ASN A 288 16.09 26.24 -13.62
N GLY A 289 16.55 26.51 -12.39
CA GLY A 289 16.17 27.70 -11.62
C GLY A 289 14.73 27.69 -11.08
N LYS A 290 13.99 26.60 -11.29
CA LYS A 290 12.64 26.39 -10.76
C LYS A 290 12.69 25.56 -9.49
N VAL A 291 11.78 25.86 -8.57
CA VAL A 291 11.56 25.06 -7.37
C VAL A 291 10.20 24.37 -7.48
N ILE A 292 10.24 23.07 -7.32
CA ILE A 292 9.06 22.19 -7.31
C ILE A 292 9.08 21.48 -5.96
N PHE A 293 7.95 21.42 -5.28
CA PHE A 293 7.84 20.60 -4.08
C PHE A 293 6.68 19.61 -4.21
N GLY A 294 6.68 18.60 -3.36
CA GLY A 294 5.64 17.60 -3.34
C GLY A 294 5.66 16.80 -2.06
N THR A 295 4.52 16.19 -1.74
CA THR A 295 4.33 15.38 -0.55
C THR A 295 3.20 14.40 -0.78
N THR A 296 2.95 13.54 0.19
CA THR A 296 1.77 12.69 0.25
C THR A 296 0.89 13.08 1.43
N LEU A 297 -0.42 12.95 1.24
CA LEU A 297 -1.46 13.38 2.18
C LEU A 297 -2.05 12.15 2.86
N ASN A 298 -2.41 12.26 4.15
CA ASN A 298 -3.01 11.17 4.92
C ASN A 298 -4.55 11.15 4.80
N SER A 299 -5.12 12.06 4.01
CA SER A 299 -6.53 12.15 3.66
C SER A 299 -6.68 12.65 2.22
N ASP A 300 -7.88 12.47 1.63
CA ASP A 300 -8.16 12.99 0.29
C ASP A 300 -7.96 14.51 0.28
N ILE A 301 -7.40 15.03 -0.81
CA ILE A 301 -7.07 16.46 -0.93
C ILE A 301 -8.32 17.36 -0.91
N ASN A 302 -9.49 16.80 -1.22
CA ASN A 302 -10.79 17.48 -1.16
C ASN A 302 -11.57 17.14 0.12
N SER A 303 -10.99 16.38 1.05
CA SER A 303 -11.63 16.09 2.33
C SER A 303 -11.82 17.38 3.12
N GLN A 304 -12.94 17.49 3.85
CA GLN A 304 -13.20 18.66 4.70
C GLN A 304 -12.16 18.82 5.82
N ASP A 305 -11.54 17.71 6.24
CA ASP A 305 -10.48 17.69 7.26
C ASP A 305 -9.08 17.94 6.66
N ASN A 306 -8.97 18.12 5.34
CA ASN A 306 -7.70 18.35 4.66
C ASN A 306 -7.58 19.81 4.22
N HIS A 307 -6.74 20.57 4.90
CA HIS A 307 -6.53 21.98 4.63
C HIS A 307 -5.26 22.27 3.78
N PHE A 308 -4.77 21.28 3.05
CA PHE A 308 -3.55 21.41 2.25
C PHE A 308 -3.71 22.43 1.11
N ILE A 309 -4.87 22.45 0.44
CA ILE A 309 -5.11 23.34 -0.72
C ILE A 309 -5.07 24.81 -0.29
N GLU A 310 -5.53 25.13 0.90
CA GLU A 310 -5.54 26.49 1.46
C GLU A 310 -4.11 27.03 1.58
N THR A 311 -3.14 26.17 1.90
CA THR A 311 -1.72 26.55 1.94
C THR A 311 -1.17 26.95 0.57
N LEU A 312 -1.72 26.37 -0.51
CA LEU A 312 -1.36 26.71 -1.89
C LEU A 312 -2.08 27.94 -2.43
N SER A 313 -3.17 28.37 -1.77
CA SER A 313 -4.03 29.47 -2.25
C SER A 313 -3.39 30.86 -2.12
N THR A 314 -2.15 30.93 -1.64
CA THR A 314 -1.36 32.16 -1.62
C THR A 314 -0.84 32.46 -3.04
N ASN A 315 -0.88 33.73 -3.46
CA ASN A 315 -0.42 34.22 -4.78
C ASN A 315 -1.34 33.95 -5.99
N GLY A 316 -2.67 34.02 -5.80
CA GLY A 316 -3.62 34.06 -6.93
C GLY A 316 -4.00 32.71 -7.53
N LEU A 317 -3.59 31.61 -6.88
CA LEU A 317 -4.15 30.29 -7.13
C LEU A 317 -5.50 30.17 -6.41
N SER A 318 -6.60 30.28 -7.15
CA SER A 318 -7.93 30.01 -6.61
C SER A 318 -8.28 28.54 -6.82
N LEU A 319 -7.64 27.66 -6.05
CA LEU A 319 -7.97 26.25 -6.02
C LEU A 319 -8.97 26.02 -4.90
N GLN A 320 -10.23 25.76 -5.24
CA GLN A 320 -11.24 25.32 -4.25
C GLN A 320 -11.30 23.81 -4.14
N ASN A 321 -10.97 23.11 -5.23
CA ASN A 321 -10.93 21.67 -5.29
C ASN A 321 -9.82 21.22 -6.23
N CYS A 322 -9.49 19.95 -6.10
CA CYS A 322 -8.47 19.27 -6.85
C CYS A 322 -9.05 18.00 -7.45
N ASN A 323 -9.95 18.21 -8.41
CA ASN A 323 -10.58 17.13 -9.16
C ASN A 323 -9.64 16.70 -10.29
N VAL A 324 -9.30 15.42 -10.32
CA VAL A 324 -8.57 14.78 -11.42
C VAL A 324 -9.52 13.85 -12.19
N PRO A 325 -9.34 13.69 -13.51
CA PRO A 325 -10.12 12.73 -14.30
C PRO A 325 -10.05 11.31 -13.73
N ALA A 326 -11.14 10.53 -13.81
CA ALA A 326 -11.18 9.15 -13.31
C ALA A 326 -10.10 8.24 -13.96
N ASN A 327 -9.74 8.50 -15.22
CA ASN A 327 -8.66 7.79 -15.91
C ASN A 327 -7.23 8.24 -15.48
N ALA A 328 -7.11 9.09 -14.45
CA ALA A 328 -5.86 9.47 -13.82
C ALA A 328 -5.65 8.78 -12.47
N GLU A 329 -6.48 7.81 -12.11
CA GLU A 329 -6.24 6.95 -10.94
C GLU A 329 -4.86 6.29 -11.05
N GLY A 330 -3.98 6.61 -10.10
CA GLY A 330 -2.61 6.10 -10.06
C GLY A 330 -1.57 6.90 -10.84
N ARG A 331 -1.88 8.09 -11.35
CA ARG A 331 -0.87 8.99 -11.95
C ARG A 331 -1.08 10.44 -11.53
N PHE A 332 -0.02 11.24 -11.61
CA PHE A 332 -0.12 12.68 -11.44
C PHE A 332 -0.86 13.28 -12.63
N ALA A 333 -1.97 13.96 -12.35
CA ALA A 333 -2.73 14.74 -13.32
C ALA A 333 -2.88 16.16 -12.83
N GLU A 334 -2.91 17.10 -13.76
CA GLU A 334 -3.19 18.50 -13.43
C GLU A 334 -4.55 18.61 -12.75
N CYS A 335 -4.59 19.41 -11.71
CA CYS A 335 -5.76 19.58 -10.88
C CYS A 335 -6.26 21.03 -10.89
N GLY A 336 -7.58 21.18 -10.92
CA GLY A 336 -8.28 22.46 -10.74
C GLY A 336 -7.94 23.55 -11.77
N GLY A 337 -7.51 23.18 -12.99
CA GLY A 337 -7.16 24.15 -14.03
C GLY A 337 -6.04 25.12 -13.62
N SER A 338 -5.13 24.65 -12.76
CA SER A 338 -4.07 25.45 -12.14
C SER A 338 -3.04 26.04 -13.12
N GLY A 339 -3.13 25.72 -14.41
CA GLY A 339 -2.19 26.16 -15.44
C GLY A 339 -0.87 25.42 -15.32
N GLY A 340 -0.94 24.12 -15.04
CA GLY A 340 0.23 23.25 -14.87
C GLY A 340 1.06 23.55 -13.62
N LYS A 341 0.42 24.03 -12.54
CA LYS A 341 1.08 24.33 -11.27
C LYS A 341 0.87 23.26 -10.21
N VAL A 342 -0.31 22.62 -10.21
CA VAL A 342 -0.70 21.62 -9.21
C VAL A 342 -1.07 20.33 -9.89
N PHE A 343 -0.39 19.27 -9.50
CA PHE A 343 -0.63 17.92 -9.98
C PHE A 343 -0.96 17.02 -8.80
N TYR A 344 -2.00 16.21 -8.95
CA TYR A 344 -2.49 15.32 -7.92
C TYR A 344 -2.60 13.89 -8.44
N ALA A 345 -2.15 12.93 -7.64
CA ALA A 345 -2.30 11.51 -7.89
C ALA A 345 -3.23 10.92 -6.84
N LYS A 346 -4.53 10.81 -7.17
CA LYS A 346 -5.59 10.41 -6.23
C LYS A 346 -5.32 9.08 -5.52
N GLY A 347 -4.89 8.06 -6.27
CA GLY A 347 -4.60 6.73 -5.71
C GLY A 347 -3.41 6.72 -4.73
N LEU A 348 -2.52 7.70 -4.81
CA LEU A 348 -1.41 7.88 -3.88
C LEU A 348 -1.65 9.00 -2.87
N GLN A 349 -2.79 9.70 -2.95
CA GLN A 349 -3.05 11.03 -2.38
C GLN A 349 -1.78 11.90 -2.34
N ALA A 350 -1.08 11.96 -3.48
CA ALA A 350 0.19 12.66 -3.59
C ALA A 350 0.01 13.93 -4.41
N VAL A 351 0.71 14.98 -4.02
CA VAL A 351 0.61 16.30 -4.64
C VAL A 351 1.99 16.80 -5.03
N ILE A 352 2.10 17.38 -6.22
CA ILE A 352 3.28 18.10 -6.71
C ILE A 352 2.84 19.51 -7.08
N TYR A 353 3.60 20.48 -6.59
CA TYR A 353 3.36 21.89 -6.77
C TYR A 353 4.59 22.60 -7.34
N SER A 354 4.38 23.51 -8.29
CA SER A 354 5.35 24.53 -8.64
C SER A 354 4.67 25.90 -8.75
N ARG A 355 5.40 26.94 -8.34
CA ARG A 355 4.96 28.32 -8.56
C ARG A 355 4.95 28.68 -10.05
N ASP A 356 5.87 28.09 -10.80
CA ASP A 356 6.07 28.39 -12.22
C ASP A 356 5.10 27.55 -13.07
N SER A 357 4.40 28.20 -14.01
CA SER A 357 3.28 27.62 -14.79
C SER A 357 3.71 26.64 -15.90
N ALA A 358 4.81 25.92 -15.69
CA ALA A 358 5.32 24.93 -16.63
C ALA A 358 6.27 23.98 -15.90
N ILE A 359 5.72 23.19 -14.98
CA ILE A 359 6.22 21.82 -14.89
C ILE A 359 5.81 21.22 -16.25
N GLY A 360 6.77 20.85 -17.10
CA GLY A 360 6.48 20.38 -18.45
C GLY A 360 5.50 19.20 -18.47
N SER A 361 5.15 18.72 -19.67
CA SER A 361 4.35 17.49 -19.84
C SER A 361 4.83 16.40 -18.87
N PHE A 362 4.02 16.08 -17.86
CA PHE A 362 4.23 14.89 -17.04
C PHE A 362 4.09 13.71 -17.98
N ASN A 363 5.19 13.02 -18.27
CA ASN A 363 5.10 11.63 -18.72
C ASN A 363 4.91 10.81 -17.45
N PRO A 364 3.67 10.48 -17.05
CA PRO A 364 3.44 9.84 -15.78
C PRO A 364 4.23 8.54 -15.73
N ILE A 365 4.92 8.32 -14.61
CA ILE A 365 5.42 6.99 -14.31
C ILE A 365 4.19 6.11 -14.16
N ILE A 366 3.96 5.21 -15.12
CA ILE A 366 2.93 4.19 -14.97
C ILE A 366 3.50 3.19 -13.97
N PHE A 367 3.08 3.27 -12.70
CA PHE A 367 3.63 2.44 -11.62
C PHE A 367 3.56 0.94 -11.92
N SER A 368 2.53 0.48 -12.63
CA SER A 368 2.42 -0.91 -13.06
C SER A 368 3.55 -1.35 -14.01
N GLU A 369 4.16 -0.44 -14.77
CA GLU A 369 5.31 -0.77 -15.61
C GLU A 369 6.59 -1.00 -14.80
N LEU A 370 6.75 -0.30 -13.67
CA LEU A 370 7.89 -0.49 -12.76
C LEU A 370 7.74 -1.75 -11.92
N GLN A 371 6.53 -2.07 -11.46
CA GLN A 371 6.25 -3.29 -10.69
C GLN A 371 6.62 -4.54 -11.49
N ASN A 372 6.32 -4.54 -12.80
CA ASN A 372 6.69 -5.64 -13.70
C ASN A 372 8.21 -5.76 -13.93
N GLN A 373 9.01 -4.72 -13.64
CA GLN A 373 10.47 -4.81 -13.74
C GLN A 373 11.12 -5.44 -12.50
N GLN A 374 10.50 -5.37 -11.32
CA GLN A 374 11.09 -5.93 -10.10
C GLN A 374 10.97 -7.47 -10.01
N GLN A 375 9.97 -8.08 -10.65
CA GLN A 375 9.79 -9.54 -10.66
C GLN A 375 10.75 -10.27 -11.62
N GLU A 376 11.34 -9.56 -12.57
CA GLU A 376 12.36 -10.12 -13.46
C GLU A 376 13.69 -10.14 -12.71
N THR A 377 14.02 -11.30 -12.13
CA THR A 377 15.31 -11.63 -11.49
C THR A 377 16.50 -10.83 -12.05
N VAL A 378 17.39 -10.44 -11.12
CA VAL A 378 18.66 -9.70 -11.24
C VAL A 378 19.54 -10.06 -12.47
N PHE A 379 19.29 -11.18 -13.16
CA PHE A 379 20.05 -11.64 -14.32
C PHE A 379 19.49 -11.29 -15.72
N THR A 380 18.33 -10.63 -15.87
CA THR A 380 17.80 -10.26 -17.22
C THR A 380 17.76 -8.75 -17.49
N ILE A 381 18.14 -7.92 -16.52
CA ILE A 381 18.10 -6.46 -16.61
C ILE A 381 19.04 -5.91 -17.71
N ILE A 382 20.11 -6.64 -18.04
CA ILE A 382 21.05 -6.25 -19.10
C ILE A 382 20.48 -6.46 -20.53
N LYS A 383 19.47 -7.33 -20.73
CA LYS A 383 18.85 -7.55 -22.06
C LYS A 383 17.68 -6.61 -22.38
N LYS A 384 17.05 -5.96 -21.40
CA LYS A 384 15.98 -4.95 -21.62
C LYS A 384 16.48 -3.51 -21.79
N ILE A 385 17.79 -3.28 -21.71
CA ILE A 385 18.47 -2.07 -22.22
C ILE A 385 18.21 -1.87 -23.74
N ILE A 386 17.63 -2.88 -24.41
CA ILE A 386 17.06 -2.84 -25.77
C ILE A 386 15.82 -1.91 -25.89
N ARG A 387 15.31 -1.27 -24.83
CA ARG A 387 14.33 -0.15 -24.95
C ARG A 387 14.97 1.25 -25.12
N ARG A 388 16.23 1.31 -25.57
CA ARG A 388 16.94 2.53 -26.04
C ARG A 388 16.33 3.20 -27.30
N LEU A 389 15.10 2.88 -27.72
CA LEU A 389 14.47 3.44 -28.93
C LEU A 389 13.20 4.27 -28.68
N SER A 390 12.77 4.44 -27.42
CA SER A 390 11.72 5.39 -27.05
C SER A 390 12.29 6.27 -25.93
N GLY A 391 12.60 7.54 -26.20
CA GLY A 391 13.19 8.49 -25.23
C GLY A 391 12.30 8.86 -24.03
N THR A 392 11.47 7.92 -23.54
CA THR A 392 10.46 8.09 -22.49
C THR A 392 10.66 7.15 -21.31
N GLY A 393 11.80 6.43 -21.24
CA GLY A 393 12.11 5.55 -20.11
C GLY A 393 12.40 6.30 -18.81
N PRO A 394 12.31 5.63 -17.64
CA PRO A 394 12.70 6.22 -16.37
C PRO A 394 14.19 6.61 -16.40
N THR A 395 14.53 7.74 -15.78
CA THR A 395 15.91 8.20 -15.63
C THR A 395 16.70 7.23 -14.74
N GLU A 396 18.04 7.25 -14.82
CA GLU A 396 18.91 6.46 -13.93
C GLU A 396 18.61 6.76 -12.45
N GLN A 397 18.24 8.02 -12.16
CA GLN A 397 17.91 8.52 -10.82
C GLN A 397 16.55 8.00 -10.36
N ALA A 398 15.54 7.98 -11.24
CA ALA A 398 14.25 7.35 -10.92
C ALA A 398 14.41 5.85 -10.66
N LEU A 399 15.30 5.16 -11.38
CA LEU A 399 15.62 3.75 -11.15
C LEU A 399 16.34 3.53 -9.81
N PHE A 400 17.27 4.40 -9.41
CA PHE A 400 17.87 4.37 -8.08
C PHE A 400 16.80 4.48 -6.99
N ILE A 401 15.93 5.50 -7.08
CA ILE A 401 14.87 5.75 -6.09
C ILE A 401 13.87 4.58 -6.05
N SER A 402 13.57 3.95 -7.20
CA SER A 402 12.63 2.82 -7.26
C SER A 402 13.05 1.60 -6.44
N LYS A 403 14.35 1.46 -6.14
CA LYS A 403 14.91 0.34 -5.36
C LYS A 403 14.86 0.59 -3.86
N LEU A 404 14.63 1.84 -3.44
CA LEU A 404 14.52 2.19 -2.03
C LEU A 404 13.24 1.59 -1.44
N GLN A 405 13.32 1.14 -0.20
CA GLN A 405 12.16 0.61 0.52
C GLN A 405 11.54 1.73 1.34
N MET A 406 12.08 2.00 2.53
CA MET A 406 11.51 2.92 3.52
C MET A 406 12.54 3.98 3.89
N PHE A 407 12.81 4.91 2.97
CA PHE A 407 13.72 6.01 3.28
C PHE A 407 13.07 7.09 4.15
N ASP A 408 13.84 7.54 5.13
CA ASP A 408 13.59 8.73 5.92
C ASP A 408 14.05 9.97 5.17
N ARG A 409 15.28 9.91 4.61
CA ARG A 409 15.91 10.99 3.84
C ARG A 409 16.39 10.53 2.49
N LEU A 410 16.27 11.41 1.50
CA LEU A 410 16.79 11.23 0.16
C LEU A 410 17.48 12.50 -0.30
N TYR A 411 18.65 12.36 -0.90
CA TYR A 411 19.35 13.43 -1.60
C TYR A 411 19.82 12.92 -2.95
N VAL A 412 19.54 13.64 -4.02
CA VAL A 412 20.07 13.37 -5.35
C VAL A 412 20.50 14.68 -5.96
N ALA A 413 21.78 14.80 -6.29
CA ALA A 413 22.30 15.95 -7.01
C ALA A 413 23.05 15.50 -8.25
N GLN A 414 22.80 16.17 -9.38
CA GLN A 414 23.40 15.87 -10.67
C GLN A 414 23.81 17.15 -11.37
N GLY A 415 24.98 17.14 -12.00
CA GLY A 415 25.48 18.26 -12.79
C GLY A 415 26.92 18.03 -13.24
N SER A 416 27.33 18.63 -14.36
CA SER A 416 28.74 18.60 -14.83
C SER A 416 29.35 17.19 -14.96
N GLY A 417 28.54 16.17 -15.30
CA GLY A 417 28.99 14.78 -15.38
C GLY A 417 29.23 14.10 -14.01
N LYS A 418 28.92 14.79 -12.91
CA LYS A 418 29.01 14.30 -11.53
C LYS A 418 27.61 13.98 -10.99
N THR A 419 27.53 13.04 -10.06
CA THR A 419 26.27 12.69 -9.38
C THR A 419 26.54 12.27 -7.94
N VAL A 420 25.73 12.77 -7.01
CA VAL A 420 25.69 12.35 -5.60
C VAL A 420 24.29 11.83 -5.31
N ARG A 421 24.18 10.65 -4.71
CA ARG A 421 22.91 10.03 -4.29
C ARG A 421 23.04 9.55 -2.86
N GLY A 422 22.26 10.10 -1.95
CA GLY A 422 22.23 9.71 -0.54
C GLY A 422 20.85 9.23 -0.13
N THR A 423 20.77 8.15 0.64
CA THR A 423 19.55 7.72 1.35
C THR A 423 19.87 7.43 2.81
N LEU A 424 18.89 7.64 3.67
CA LEU A 424 18.91 7.24 5.07
C LEU A 424 17.65 6.41 5.34
N GLU A 425 17.79 5.18 5.79
CA GLU A 425 16.68 4.26 6.06
C GLU A 425 16.79 3.64 7.45
N GLY A 426 15.66 3.29 8.07
CA GLY A 426 15.61 2.58 9.35
C GLY A 426 15.11 3.43 10.52
N PHE A 427 14.65 2.77 11.59
CA PHE A 427 13.98 3.43 12.73
C PHE A 427 14.91 3.61 13.93
N GLN A 428 15.21 2.53 14.67
CA GLN A 428 16.13 2.56 15.81
C GLN A 428 17.58 2.43 15.38
N THR A 429 17.84 1.51 14.44
CA THR A 429 19.09 1.43 13.72
C THR A 429 18.86 2.01 12.33
N LYS A 430 19.74 2.93 11.95
CA LYS A 430 19.72 3.60 10.66
C LYS A 430 20.83 3.10 9.78
N THR A 431 20.57 3.10 8.49
CA THR A 431 21.55 2.82 7.45
C THR A 431 21.59 4.01 6.52
N ALA A 432 22.71 4.72 6.52
CA ALA A 432 23.02 5.72 5.52
C ALA A 432 23.73 5.06 4.34
N TYR A 433 23.31 5.36 3.12
CA TYR A 433 23.99 4.93 1.90
C TYR A 433 24.20 6.12 0.97
N VAL A 434 25.44 6.39 0.57
CA VAL A 434 25.80 7.51 -0.30
C VAL A 434 26.66 7.02 -1.46
N GLN A 435 26.24 7.31 -2.69
CA GLN A 435 26.94 7.00 -3.93
C GLN A 435 27.42 8.26 -4.62
N TYR A 436 28.67 8.25 -5.08
CA TYR A 436 29.33 9.32 -5.82
C TYR A 436 29.77 8.80 -7.19
N LYS A 437 29.43 9.52 -8.26
CA LYS A 437 29.85 9.21 -9.63
C LYS A 437 30.52 10.42 -10.26
N GLY A 438 31.61 10.20 -11.01
CA GLY A 438 32.37 11.28 -11.67
C GLY A 438 33.34 12.05 -10.75
N PHE A 439 33.68 11.50 -9.57
CA PHE A 439 34.54 12.15 -8.57
C PHE A 439 35.95 11.53 -8.46
N GLY A 440 36.49 10.99 -9.56
CA GLY A 440 37.73 10.19 -9.52
C GLY A 440 38.98 10.87 -8.96
N SER A 441 39.00 12.20 -8.86
CA SER A 441 40.10 12.96 -8.24
C SER A 441 39.98 13.13 -6.72
N LEU A 442 38.79 12.88 -6.14
CA LEU A 442 38.57 12.95 -4.70
C LEU A 442 38.80 11.59 -4.06
N ASN A 443 39.39 11.55 -2.87
CA ASN A 443 39.51 10.31 -2.10
C ASN A 443 38.43 10.27 -1.01
N ILE A 444 37.20 9.95 -1.42
CA ILE A 444 36.04 9.86 -0.52
C ILE A 444 36.29 8.85 0.61
N CYS A 445 36.91 7.70 0.29
CA CYS A 445 37.18 6.69 1.31
C CYS A 445 38.17 7.16 2.40
N ASN A 446 39.13 8.02 2.07
CA ASN A 446 39.98 8.63 3.10
C ASN A 446 39.21 9.57 4.01
N TYR A 447 38.22 10.28 3.49
CA TYR A 447 37.31 11.09 4.32
C TYR A 447 36.49 10.20 5.25
N VAL A 448 35.90 9.11 4.73
CA VAL A 448 35.08 8.16 5.52
C VAL A 448 35.87 7.51 6.67
N LYS A 449 37.18 7.30 6.52
CA LYS A 449 38.03 6.71 7.58
C LYS A 449 38.01 7.50 8.89
N GLN A 450 37.68 8.80 8.88
CA GLN A 450 37.60 9.59 10.12
C GLN A 450 36.46 9.13 11.05
N TYR A 451 35.42 8.49 10.51
CA TYR A 451 34.31 7.95 11.30
C TYR A 451 34.60 6.56 11.86
N ASN A 452 35.60 5.85 11.31
CA ASN A 452 36.06 4.57 11.85
C ASN A 452 37.10 4.86 12.94
N GLY A 453 36.62 5.11 14.16
CA GLY A 453 37.46 5.46 15.30
C GLY A 453 38.68 4.54 15.46
N THR A 454 39.84 5.11 15.79
CA THR A 454 41.11 4.39 15.91
C THR A 454 41.19 3.41 17.09
N GLU A 455 40.17 3.33 17.95
CA GLU A 455 40.22 2.62 19.24
C GLU A 455 39.04 1.67 19.54
N ASN A 456 38.18 1.34 18.56
CA ASN A 456 37.12 0.35 18.81
C ASN A 456 37.68 -1.07 18.81
N THR A 457 38.03 -1.56 19.99
CA THR A 457 38.46 -2.96 20.27
C THR A 457 37.34 -4.00 20.08
N ASN A 458 36.15 -3.58 19.65
CA ASN A 458 35.02 -4.46 19.38
C ASN A 458 34.55 -4.32 17.92
N PRO A 459 35.10 -5.11 16.98
CA PRO A 459 34.85 -5.02 15.52
C PRO A 459 33.43 -5.44 15.10
N SER A 460 32.49 -5.51 16.05
CA SER A 460 31.16 -6.08 15.84
C SER A 460 30.03 -5.05 15.80
N GLN A 461 30.28 -3.74 16.00
CA GLN A 461 29.16 -2.83 16.32
C GLN A 461 28.85 -1.66 15.39
N THR A 462 29.74 -1.09 14.59
CA THR A 462 29.37 0.00 13.65
C THR A 462 30.59 0.38 12.82
N GLU A 463 30.53 0.17 11.51
CA GLU A 463 31.60 0.60 10.59
C GLU A 463 31.01 1.39 9.43
N ALA A 464 31.67 2.50 9.10
CA ALA A 464 31.48 3.18 7.84
C ALA A 464 32.33 2.47 6.78
N ILE A 465 31.67 1.80 5.84
CA ILE A 465 32.31 1.04 4.76
C ILE A 465 32.33 1.93 3.52
N CYS A 466 33.50 2.07 2.90
CA CYS A 466 33.65 2.77 1.63
C CYS A 466 34.26 1.84 0.58
N GLU A 467 33.57 1.72 -0.54
CA GLU A 467 34.01 0.95 -1.71
C GLU A 467 34.25 1.91 -2.87
N GLN A 468 35.31 1.63 -3.64
CA GLN A 468 35.62 2.34 -4.87
C GLN A 468 35.62 1.33 -6.03
N ASP A 469 34.90 1.66 -7.09
CA ASP A 469 34.88 0.90 -8.34
C ASP A 469 35.21 1.81 -9.55
N SER A 470 34.99 1.31 -10.76
CA SER A 470 35.20 2.07 -11.99
C SER A 470 34.18 3.19 -12.22
N GLU A 471 33.02 3.15 -11.57
CA GLU A 471 31.92 4.11 -11.71
C GLU A 471 31.98 5.20 -10.64
N GLY A 472 32.57 4.93 -9.48
CA GLY A 472 32.88 5.93 -8.46
C GLY A 472 33.04 5.35 -7.06
N PHE A 473 32.37 5.96 -6.08
CA PHE A 473 32.44 5.57 -4.67
C PHE A 473 31.06 5.23 -4.13
N SER A 474 30.99 4.21 -3.27
CA SER A 474 29.81 3.88 -2.48
C SER A 474 30.18 3.85 -1.01
N VAL A 475 29.41 4.53 -0.17
CA VAL A 475 29.61 4.59 1.28
C VAL A 475 28.36 4.05 1.95
N ALA A 476 28.52 3.10 2.86
CA ALA A 476 27.46 2.58 3.71
C ALA A 476 27.84 2.77 5.17
N VAL A 477 26.92 3.30 5.97
CA VAL A 477 27.10 3.50 7.41
C VAL A 477 25.89 2.91 8.10
N HIS A 478 26.11 1.95 8.99
CA HIS A 478 25.06 1.37 9.81
C HIS A 478 25.31 1.71 11.27
N GLY A 479 24.28 2.11 12.01
CA GLY A 479 24.41 2.50 13.41
C GLY A 479 23.13 3.07 14.01
N SER A 480 23.27 3.71 15.16
CA SER A 480 22.24 4.48 15.85
C SER A 480 22.86 5.68 16.56
N SER A 481 22.03 6.62 17.02
CA SER A 481 22.50 7.77 17.82
C SER A 481 23.13 7.37 19.17
N THR A 482 22.91 6.13 19.63
CA THR A 482 23.55 5.56 20.82
C THR A 482 24.78 4.72 20.50
N SER A 483 25.00 4.41 19.23
CA SER A 483 26.22 3.75 18.77
C SER A 483 27.33 4.78 18.58
N GLY A 484 28.59 4.34 18.54
CA GLY A 484 29.73 5.26 18.39
C GLY A 484 29.74 6.06 17.07
N ILE A 485 28.84 5.78 16.13
CA ILE A 485 28.69 6.47 14.86
C ILE A 485 27.20 6.75 14.63
N ASP A 486 26.81 8.02 14.50
CA ASP A 486 25.46 8.39 14.11
C ASP A 486 25.34 8.46 12.57
N PRO A 487 24.60 7.55 11.91
CA PRO A 487 24.44 7.59 10.46
C PRO A 487 23.81 8.89 9.94
N GLU A 488 23.02 9.62 10.74
CA GLU A 488 22.44 10.89 10.31
C GLU A 488 23.49 11.99 10.14
N GLU A 489 24.43 12.08 11.08
CA GLU A 489 25.53 13.04 11.03
C GLU A 489 26.43 12.72 9.84
N VAL A 490 26.83 11.45 9.71
CA VAL A 490 27.69 11.03 8.59
C VAL A 490 27.00 11.23 7.24
N TRP A 491 25.70 10.93 7.13
CA TRP A 491 24.95 11.17 5.90
C TRP A 491 24.91 12.66 5.53
N THR A 492 24.70 13.53 6.52
CA THR A 492 24.65 14.99 6.32
C THR A 492 26.00 15.52 5.86
N ASP A 493 27.08 15.08 6.50
CA ASP A 493 28.45 15.44 6.11
C ASP A 493 28.77 14.95 4.69
N LEU A 494 28.47 13.69 4.38
CA LEU A 494 28.76 13.08 3.08
C LEU A 494 27.97 13.73 1.93
N THR A 495 26.70 14.08 2.14
CA THR A 495 25.87 14.71 1.10
C THR A 495 26.13 16.20 0.92
N SER A 496 26.69 16.88 1.93
CA SER A 496 26.99 18.32 1.87
C SER A 496 28.45 18.64 1.47
N SER A 497 29.40 17.75 1.75
CA SER A 497 30.84 18.02 1.60
C SER A 497 31.32 18.13 0.15
N VAL A 498 30.54 17.63 -0.82
CA VAL A 498 30.98 17.51 -2.21
C VAL A 498 30.16 18.40 -3.12
N GLN A 499 30.82 19.42 -3.69
CA GLN A 499 30.20 20.32 -4.67
C GLN A 499 30.28 19.72 -6.10
N LEU A 500 29.20 19.91 -6.87
CA LEU A 500 29.14 19.49 -8.27
C LEU A 500 29.92 20.39 -9.24
N SER A 501 30.32 21.59 -8.78
CA SER A 501 31.05 22.58 -9.59
C SER A 501 32.48 22.16 -9.95
#